data_AF-A0A7S0B0P2-F1
#
_entry.id   AF-A0A7S0B0P2-F1
#
_cell.length_a   1.000
_cell.length_b   1.000
_cell.length_c   1.000
_cell.angle_alpha   90.00
_cell.angle_beta   90.00
_cell.angle_gamma   90.00
#
_symmetry.space_group_name_H-M   'P 1'
#
loop_
_entity.id
_entity.type
_entity.pdbx_description
1 polymer ?
#
loop_
_entity_poly.entity_id
_entity_poly.type
_entity_poly.pdbx_seq_one_letter_code
_entity_poly.pdbx_strand_id
1 'polypeptide(L)'
;EVRAALQAVGGCGAFLRRAAAWCACAALPAPERGEDAERVRCEAEQQRVLQARQFFGVLSGFLAPMAAGFGGWMAQLAAKGKLDRGVAFVYSYREPLDQGEYWSRTVLVSYFLFPFCALYLLIVAFRIRPQLVTPRTLDCTNVLFAGLWIFQYCTQQGWYEHAGWILVGRVSQGLVLGNARLGTALHAAVSSVYCAVQFAYWPQFYFWHVYVIGGEFIVFIFASAFYWGCERMRLSEATALCQARQADRSSALVHRLLTGMCDAVVQLDAELRIARPCPKLAGLLLHNPSRSAMMSHQFPDLMPSEDSQRFHS
;
A
#
# COMPACT_ATOMS: atom_id res chain seq x y z
N GLU A 1 -19.36 33.73 -2.77
CA GLU A 1 -18.15 32.90 -2.52
C GLU A 1 -18.47 31.42 -2.33
N VAL A 2 -19.23 31.00 -1.30
CA VAL A 2 -19.63 29.58 -1.10
C VAL A 2 -20.29 28.97 -2.36
N ARG A 3 -21.16 29.70 -3.05
CA ARG A 3 -21.80 29.25 -4.30
C ARG A 3 -20.81 29.06 -5.47
N ALA A 4 -19.76 29.88 -5.54
CA ALA A 4 -18.72 29.78 -6.56
C ALA A 4 -17.76 28.62 -6.25
N ALA A 5 -17.43 28.41 -4.97
CA ALA A 5 -16.70 27.23 -4.51
C ALA A 5 -17.50 25.94 -4.79
N LEU A 6 -18.81 25.92 -4.52
CA LEU A 6 -19.69 24.79 -4.83
C LEU A 6 -19.81 24.52 -6.35
N GLN A 7 -19.78 25.55 -7.19
CA GLN A 7 -19.72 25.38 -8.65
C GLN A 7 -18.37 24.79 -9.11
N ALA A 8 -17.25 25.20 -8.50
CA ALA A 8 -15.94 24.58 -8.75
C ALA A 8 -15.90 23.11 -8.28
N VAL A 9 -16.56 22.79 -7.17
CA VAL A 9 -16.73 21.41 -6.66
C VAL A 9 -17.66 20.59 -7.58
N GLY A 10 -18.69 21.19 -8.18
CA GLY A 10 -19.52 20.55 -9.20
C GLY A 10 -18.70 20.10 -10.43
N GLY A 11 -17.70 20.90 -10.81
CA GLY A 11 -16.68 20.52 -11.79
C GLY A 11 -15.81 19.34 -11.33
N CYS A 12 -15.45 19.31 -10.04
CA CYS A 12 -14.70 18.20 -9.45
C CYS A 12 -15.45 16.87 -9.52
N GLY A 13 -16.79 16.85 -9.38
CA GLY A 13 -17.57 15.61 -9.51
C GLY A 13 -17.54 15.02 -10.94
N ALA A 14 -17.55 15.87 -11.97
CA ALA A 14 -17.33 15.44 -13.34
C ALA A 14 -15.88 15.00 -13.58
N PHE A 15 -14.91 15.72 -12.99
CA PHE A 15 -13.50 15.36 -13.04
C PHE A 15 -13.22 14.01 -12.38
N LEU A 16 -13.75 13.73 -11.18
CA LEU A 16 -13.58 12.45 -10.49
C LEU A 16 -14.19 11.29 -11.29
N ARG A 17 -15.36 11.49 -11.93
CA ARG A 17 -15.94 10.49 -12.83
C ARG A 17 -15.08 10.24 -14.07
N ARG A 18 -14.52 11.29 -14.66
CA ARG A 18 -13.60 11.17 -15.81
C ARG A 18 -12.26 10.59 -15.41
N ALA A 19 -11.73 10.93 -14.24
CA ALA A 19 -10.49 10.37 -13.70
C ALA A 19 -10.68 8.89 -13.37
N ALA A 20 -11.82 8.50 -12.80
CA ALA A 20 -12.17 7.09 -12.60
C ALA A 20 -12.28 6.34 -13.93
N ALA A 21 -12.96 6.92 -14.93
CA ALA A 21 -13.04 6.34 -16.27
C ALA A 21 -11.67 6.28 -16.97
N TRP A 22 -10.84 7.31 -16.82
CA TRP A 22 -9.50 7.36 -17.38
C TRP A 22 -8.56 6.38 -16.70
N CYS A 23 -8.63 6.20 -15.37
CA CYS A 23 -7.89 5.15 -14.67
C CYS A 23 -8.31 3.74 -15.13
N ALA A 24 -9.57 3.55 -15.50
CA ALA A 24 -10.04 2.30 -16.11
C ALA A 24 -9.48 2.10 -17.53
N CYS A 25 -9.31 3.17 -18.31
CA CYS A 25 -8.80 3.12 -19.68
C CYS A 25 -7.27 3.16 -19.81
N ALA A 26 -6.55 3.82 -18.89
CA ALA A 26 -5.10 4.00 -18.88
C ALA A 26 -4.34 2.73 -18.42
N ALA A 27 -4.94 1.56 -18.64
CA ALA A 27 -4.20 0.32 -18.71
C ALA A 27 -3.03 0.52 -19.68
N LEU A 28 -1.79 0.48 -19.16
CA LEU A 28 -0.58 0.31 -19.97
C LEU A 28 -0.90 -0.69 -21.10
N PRO A 29 -0.34 -0.50 -22.31
CA PRO A 29 -0.47 -1.48 -23.37
C PRO A 29 -0.22 -2.84 -22.74
N ALA A 30 -1.23 -3.71 -22.82
CA ALA A 30 -1.19 -5.00 -22.17
C ALA A 30 0.15 -5.63 -22.57
N PRO A 31 1.04 -5.99 -21.63
CA PRO A 31 2.15 -6.86 -21.98
C PRO A 31 1.53 -8.03 -22.74
N GLU A 32 2.17 -8.43 -23.85
CA GLU A 32 1.69 -9.47 -24.76
C GLU A 32 0.85 -10.50 -24.01
N ARG A 33 -0.41 -10.69 -24.42
CA ARG A 33 -1.43 -11.51 -23.73
C ARG A 33 -0.99 -12.97 -23.62
N GLY A 34 0.00 -13.23 -22.78
CA GLY A 34 0.41 -14.54 -22.34
C GLY A 34 -0.22 -14.83 -20.99
N GLU A 35 -0.59 -16.09 -20.77
CA GLU A 35 -1.07 -16.58 -19.47
C GLU A 35 -0.15 -16.19 -18.30
N ASP A 36 1.16 -16.05 -18.58
CA ASP A 36 2.15 -15.66 -17.59
C ASP A 36 1.98 -14.21 -17.12
N ALA A 37 1.56 -13.28 -18.00
CA ALA A 37 1.32 -11.89 -17.62
C ALA A 37 0.12 -11.76 -16.67
N GLU A 38 -0.94 -12.54 -16.89
CA GLU A 38 -2.10 -12.59 -15.99
C GLU A 38 -1.74 -13.19 -14.62
N ARG A 39 -0.89 -14.23 -14.61
CA ARG A 39 -0.38 -14.82 -13.36
C ARG A 39 0.44 -13.82 -12.55
N VAL A 40 1.41 -13.14 -13.19
CA VAL A 40 2.23 -12.11 -12.53
C VAL A 40 1.35 -11.00 -11.96
N ARG A 41 0.33 -10.55 -12.71
CA ARG A 41 -0.60 -9.53 -12.23
C ARG A 41 -1.43 -10.01 -11.03
N CYS A 42 -1.94 -11.24 -11.07
CA CYS A 42 -2.69 -11.82 -9.95
C CYS A 42 -1.82 -11.91 -8.69
N GLU A 43 -0.56 -12.33 -8.83
CA GLU A 43 0.40 -12.40 -7.72
C GLU A 43 0.74 -11.00 -7.16
N ALA A 44 0.94 -10.00 -8.02
CA ALA A 44 1.17 -8.62 -7.60
C ALA A 44 -0.03 -8.04 -6.83
N GLU A 45 -1.26 -8.33 -7.27
CA GLU A 45 -2.48 -7.91 -6.56
C GLU A 45 -2.62 -8.61 -5.20
N GLN A 46 -2.25 -9.89 -5.09
CA GLN A 46 -2.21 -10.62 -3.81
C GLN A 46 -1.15 -10.06 -2.86
N GLN A 47 0.05 -9.76 -3.35
CA GLN A 47 1.10 -9.11 -2.56
C GLN A 47 0.65 -7.73 -2.06
N ARG A 48 -0.05 -6.95 -2.89
CA ARG A 48 -0.64 -5.67 -2.47
C ARG A 48 -1.58 -5.82 -1.27
N VAL A 49 -2.46 -6.82 -1.30
CA VAL A 49 -3.38 -7.13 -0.19
C VAL A 49 -2.60 -7.55 1.06
N LEU A 50 -1.56 -8.37 0.91
CA LEU A 50 -0.72 -8.81 2.02
C LEU A 50 0.02 -7.64 2.68
N GLN A 51 0.65 -6.77 1.88
CA GLN A 51 1.34 -5.58 2.36
C GLN A 51 0.37 -4.62 3.07
N ALA A 52 -0.83 -4.39 2.51
CA ALA A 52 -1.85 -3.58 3.15
C ALA A 52 -2.22 -4.14 4.54
N ARG A 53 -2.39 -5.46 4.67
CA ARG A 53 -2.66 -6.12 5.96
C ARG A 53 -1.52 -5.96 6.97
N GLN A 54 -0.27 -6.15 6.54
CA GLN A 54 0.90 -5.95 7.39
C GLN A 54 0.98 -4.50 7.87
N PHE A 55 0.77 -3.55 6.96
CA PHE A 55 0.75 -2.14 7.28
C PHE A 55 -0.38 -1.78 8.24
N PHE A 56 -1.59 -2.29 8.04
CA PHE A 56 -2.71 -2.09 8.99
C PHE A 56 -2.38 -2.64 10.37
N GLY A 57 -1.67 -3.77 10.45
CA GLY A 57 -1.16 -4.31 11.71
C GLY A 57 -0.25 -3.31 12.42
N VAL A 58 0.77 -2.80 11.73
CA VAL A 58 1.72 -1.82 12.27
C VAL A 58 1.03 -0.51 12.63
N LEU A 59 0.27 0.07 11.70
CA LEU A 59 -0.41 1.36 11.90
C LEU A 59 -1.45 1.29 13.02
N SER A 60 -2.16 0.17 13.18
CA SER A 60 -3.08 -0.01 14.31
C SER A 60 -2.37 0.04 15.66
N GLY A 61 -1.13 -0.48 15.74
CA GLY A 61 -0.30 -0.40 16.94
C GLY A 61 0.12 1.03 17.28
N PHE A 62 0.37 1.88 16.27
CA PHE A 62 0.69 3.30 16.46
C PHE A 62 -0.53 4.16 16.77
N LEU A 63 -1.66 3.93 16.08
CA LEU A 63 -2.87 4.73 16.25
C LEU A 63 -3.64 4.42 17.54
N ALA A 64 -3.56 3.19 18.05
CA ALA A 64 -4.23 2.81 19.29
C ALA A 64 -3.85 3.68 20.51
N PRO A 65 -2.57 3.91 20.85
CA PRO A 65 -2.19 4.77 21.96
C PRO A 65 -2.55 6.24 21.69
N MET A 66 -2.47 6.71 20.44
CA MET A 66 -2.91 8.07 20.09
C MET A 66 -4.42 8.25 20.33
N ALA A 67 -5.23 7.27 19.91
CA ALA A 67 -6.67 7.27 20.13
C ALA A 67 -7.01 7.19 21.63
N ALA A 68 -6.30 6.37 22.39
CA ALA A 68 -6.47 6.26 23.84
C ALA A 68 -6.08 7.55 24.57
N GLY A 69 -4.94 8.16 24.20
CA GLY A 69 -4.49 9.43 24.74
C GLY A 69 -5.47 10.57 24.43
N PHE A 70 -5.98 10.63 23.20
CA PHE A 70 -6.99 11.60 22.80
C PHE A 70 -8.31 11.38 23.57
N GLY A 71 -8.78 10.14 23.68
CA GLY A 71 -9.97 9.80 24.45
C GLY A 71 -9.84 10.18 25.93
N GLY A 72 -8.68 9.91 26.55
CA GLY A 72 -8.38 10.30 27.93
C GLY A 72 -8.36 11.82 28.12
N TRP A 73 -7.75 12.55 27.17
CA TRP A 73 -7.74 14.02 27.19
C TRP A 73 -9.16 14.60 27.07
N MET A 74 -9.98 14.07 26.14
CA MET A 74 -11.39 14.46 25.99
C MET A 74 -12.21 14.17 27.25
N ALA A 75 -12.01 13.00 27.86
CA ALA A 75 -12.66 12.64 29.13
C ALA A 75 -12.24 13.59 30.26
N GLN A 76 -10.97 14.01 30.32
CA GLN A 76 -10.49 14.97 31.30
C GLN A 76 -11.09 16.37 31.09
N LEU A 77 -11.26 16.80 29.84
CA LEU A 77 -11.95 18.06 29.52
C LEU A 77 -13.42 18.02 29.93
N ALA A 78 -14.10 16.89 29.67
CA ALA A 78 -15.48 16.66 30.09
C ALA A 78 -15.61 16.68 31.62
N ALA A 79 -14.72 15.98 32.33
CA ALA A 79 -14.71 15.95 33.80
C ALA A 79 -14.46 17.33 34.43
N LYS A 80 -13.71 18.20 33.77
CA LYS A 80 -13.48 19.59 34.22
C LYS A 80 -14.65 20.53 33.93
N GLY A 81 -15.79 20.04 33.41
CA GLY A 81 -16.93 20.87 33.02
C GLY A 81 -16.62 21.82 31.85
N LYS A 82 -15.47 21.65 31.18
CA LYS A 82 -15.09 22.46 30.02
C LYS A 82 -15.76 22.01 28.73
N LEU A 83 -16.34 20.81 28.75
CA LEU A 83 -17.19 20.28 27.69
C LEU A 83 -18.65 20.56 28.09
N ASP A 84 -19.07 21.82 28.02
CA ASP A 84 -20.43 22.18 28.39
C ASP A 84 -21.45 21.48 27.48
N ARG A 85 -22.64 21.15 28.02
CA ARG A 85 -23.67 20.25 27.45
C ARG A 85 -24.27 20.68 26.09
N GLY A 86 -23.69 21.68 25.44
CA GLY A 86 -24.11 22.26 24.17
C GLY A 86 -23.06 22.16 23.06
N VAL A 87 -22.17 21.15 23.06
CA VAL A 87 -21.45 20.78 21.81
C VAL A 87 -22.41 20.11 20.83
N ALA A 88 -23.53 20.78 20.55
CA ALA A 88 -24.20 20.63 19.29
C ALA A 88 -23.24 21.24 18.26
N PHE A 89 -22.86 20.46 17.26
CA PHE A 89 -22.10 20.85 16.07
C PHE A 89 -22.90 21.87 15.23
N VAL A 90 -23.32 22.98 15.81
CA VAL A 90 -24.09 24.01 15.13
C VAL A 90 -23.10 25.00 14.55
N TYR A 91 -22.97 24.92 13.24
CA TYR A 91 -22.39 25.92 12.37
C TYR A 91 -22.98 27.30 12.67
N SER A 92 -22.33 28.12 13.50
CA SER A 92 -22.66 29.55 13.55
C SER A 92 -21.78 30.28 12.55
N TYR A 93 -22.32 30.48 11.35
CA TYR A 93 -21.75 31.36 10.35
C TYR A 93 -21.99 32.81 10.79
N ARG A 94 -20.89 33.54 11.01
CA ARG A 94 -20.79 34.99 10.80
C ARG A 94 -21.58 35.87 11.80
N GLU A 95 -20.95 36.15 12.94
CA GLU A 95 -21.04 37.49 13.54
C GLU A 95 -19.63 38.10 13.60
N PRO A 96 -19.44 39.35 13.13
CA PRO A 96 -18.20 40.08 13.35
C PRO A 96 -18.15 40.46 14.84
N LEU A 97 -17.61 39.56 15.66
CA LEU A 97 -17.34 39.85 17.06
C LEU A 97 -16.06 40.69 17.14
N ASP A 98 -16.28 41.99 17.28
CA ASP A 98 -15.31 42.88 17.89
C ASP A 98 -14.93 42.32 19.27
N GLN A 99 -13.63 42.11 19.43
CA GLN A 99 -12.91 41.87 20.68
C GLN A 99 -13.02 40.48 21.33
N GLY A 100 -11.88 39.81 21.38
CA GLY A 100 -11.41 39.21 22.63
C GLY A 100 -11.71 37.74 22.85
N GLU A 101 -10.92 36.91 22.17
CA GLU A 101 -10.41 35.64 22.70
C GLU A 101 -11.37 34.42 22.83
N TYR A 102 -10.77 33.26 22.56
CA TYR A 102 -11.14 31.90 23.01
C TYR A 102 -12.04 30.97 22.18
N TRP A 103 -12.84 31.43 21.21
CA TRP A 103 -13.71 30.48 20.47
C TRP A 103 -13.05 29.67 19.33
N SER A 104 -11.78 29.94 18.97
CA SER A 104 -11.15 29.29 17.80
C SER A 104 -10.53 27.91 18.07
N ARG A 105 -10.23 27.52 19.32
CA ARG A 105 -9.43 26.30 19.57
C ARG A 105 -10.23 24.99 19.58
N THR A 106 -11.49 24.99 20.02
CA THR A 106 -12.23 23.74 20.25
C THR A 106 -12.85 23.17 18.98
N VAL A 107 -13.28 24.02 18.04
CA VAL A 107 -13.88 23.60 16.76
C VAL A 107 -12.83 23.08 15.78
N LEU A 108 -11.59 23.58 15.84
CA LEU A 108 -10.49 23.17 14.95
C LEU A 108 -9.97 21.74 15.20
N VAL A 109 -9.99 21.29 16.47
CA VAL A 109 -9.49 19.95 16.84
C VAL A 109 -10.38 18.83 16.29
N SER A 110 -11.70 19.04 16.19
CA SER A 110 -12.63 18.00 15.70
C SER A 110 -12.50 17.72 14.20
N TYR A 111 -12.20 18.72 13.37
CA TYR A 111 -12.10 18.53 11.92
C TYR A 111 -10.80 17.84 11.50
N PHE A 112 -9.69 18.12 12.19
CA PHE A 112 -8.40 17.51 11.88
C PHE A 112 -8.39 16.00 12.16
N LEU A 113 -9.01 15.58 13.26
CA LEU A 113 -9.00 14.17 13.68
C LEU A 113 -9.97 13.30 12.88
N PHE A 114 -10.94 13.90 12.18
CA PHE A 114 -11.99 13.15 11.51
C PHE A 114 -11.46 12.14 10.47
N PRO A 115 -10.55 12.50 9.53
CA PRO A 115 -9.97 11.53 8.59
C PRO A 115 -9.16 10.45 9.31
N PHE A 116 -8.44 10.79 10.38
CA PHE A 116 -7.66 9.81 11.15
C PHE A 116 -8.56 8.85 11.93
N CYS A 117 -9.67 9.33 12.50
CA CYS A 117 -10.67 8.48 13.14
C CYS A 117 -11.35 7.56 12.12
N ALA A 118 -11.75 8.09 10.96
CA ALA A 118 -12.31 7.29 9.87
C ALA A 118 -11.31 6.21 9.40
N LEU A 119 -10.04 6.57 9.25
CA LEU A 119 -8.95 5.65 8.90
C LEU A 119 -8.76 4.59 9.97
N TYR A 120 -8.73 4.97 11.25
CA TYR A 120 -8.59 4.04 12.35
C TYR A 120 -9.74 3.04 12.41
N LEU A 121 -10.99 3.51 12.31
CA LEU A 121 -12.18 2.62 12.30
C LEU A 121 -12.14 1.64 11.14
N LEU A 122 -11.71 2.09 9.97
CA LEU A 122 -11.57 1.24 8.79
C LEU A 122 -10.44 0.21 8.94
N ILE A 123 -9.31 0.60 9.53
CA ILE A 123 -8.21 -0.31 9.87
C ILE A 123 -8.68 -1.38 10.86
N VAL A 124 -9.42 -0.99 11.90
CA VAL A 124 -10.00 -1.93 12.86
C VAL A 124 -10.98 -2.88 12.17
N ALA A 125 -11.85 -2.37 11.29
CA ALA A 125 -12.78 -3.19 10.53
C ALA A 125 -12.06 -4.22 9.64
N PHE A 126 -11.00 -3.82 8.95
CA PHE A 126 -10.17 -4.71 8.13
C PHE A 126 -9.38 -5.73 8.95
N ARG A 127 -8.97 -5.36 10.17
CA ARG A 127 -8.31 -6.29 11.08
C ARG A 127 -9.28 -7.36 11.60
N ILE A 128 -10.51 -6.96 11.95
CA ILE A 128 -11.55 -7.89 12.42
C ILE A 128 -12.01 -8.81 11.27
N ARG A 129 -12.13 -8.28 10.06
CA ARG A 129 -12.57 -9.03 8.88
C ARG A 129 -11.56 -8.91 7.73
N PRO A 130 -10.43 -9.66 7.76
CA PRO A 130 -9.38 -9.56 6.73
C PRO A 130 -9.88 -9.96 5.33
N GLN A 131 -10.98 -10.72 5.25
CA GLN A 131 -11.65 -11.09 4.00
C GLN A 131 -12.22 -9.87 3.24
N LEU A 132 -12.50 -8.76 3.94
CA LEU A 132 -12.96 -7.53 3.31
C LEU A 132 -11.83 -6.78 2.57
N VAL A 133 -10.57 -7.13 2.82
CA VAL A 133 -9.42 -6.50 2.16
C VAL A 133 -9.22 -7.15 0.79
N THR A 134 -9.78 -6.51 -0.23
CA THR A 134 -9.67 -6.88 -1.64
C THR A 134 -9.08 -5.68 -2.39
N PRO A 135 -8.50 -5.86 -3.60
CA PRO A 135 -8.01 -4.74 -4.39
C PRO A 135 -9.09 -3.65 -4.62
N ARG A 136 -10.33 -4.08 -4.92
CA ARG A 136 -11.45 -3.15 -5.15
C ARG A 136 -11.83 -2.37 -3.91
N THR A 137 -11.91 -3.02 -2.74
CA THR A 137 -12.26 -2.31 -1.50
C THR A 137 -11.18 -1.35 -1.07
N LEU A 138 -9.90 -1.67 -1.29
CA LEU A 138 -8.78 -0.73 -1.09
C LEU A 138 -8.88 0.49 -2.02
N ASP A 139 -9.18 0.28 -3.31
CA ASP A 139 -9.34 1.36 -4.28
C ASP A 139 -10.53 2.27 -3.91
N CYS A 140 -11.69 1.69 -3.55
CA CYS A 140 -12.85 2.44 -3.06
C CYS A 140 -12.53 3.24 -1.80
N THR A 141 -11.81 2.63 -0.86
CA THR A 141 -11.37 3.29 0.37
C THR A 141 -10.47 4.49 0.05
N ASN A 142 -9.52 4.33 -0.89
CA ASN A 142 -8.64 5.40 -1.33
C ASN A 142 -9.43 6.59 -1.91
N VAL A 143 -10.43 6.31 -2.76
CA VAL A 143 -11.33 7.35 -3.30
C VAL A 143 -12.11 8.06 -2.19
N LEU A 144 -12.63 7.31 -1.21
CA LEU A 144 -13.35 7.88 -0.08
C LEU A 144 -12.46 8.83 0.74
N PHE A 145 -11.24 8.42 1.07
CA PHE A 145 -10.31 9.30 1.80
C PHE A 145 -9.89 10.53 0.98
N ALA A 146 -9.67 10.40 -0.32
CA ALA A 146 -9.44 11.57 -1.18
C ALA A 146 -10.62 12.55 -1.16
N GLY A 147 -11.86 12.03 -1.16
CA GLY A 147 -13.07 12.84 -0.98
C GLY A 147 -13.12 13.53 0.38
N LEU A 148 -12.73 12.84 1.45
CA LEU A 148 -12.64 13.42 2.79
C LEU A 148 -11.62 14.56 2.87
N TRP A 149 -10.45 14.41 2.23
CA TRP A 149 -9.46 15.50 2.16
C TRP A 149 -9.99 16.71 1.40
N ILE A 150 -10.64 16.49 0.25
CA ILE A 150 -11.28 17.56 -0.53
C ILE A 150 -12.33 18.29 0.31
N PHE A 151 -13.20 17.53 0.98
CA PHE A 151 -14.22 18.09 1.87
C PHE A 151 -13.60 18.92 3.00
N GLN A 152 -12.54 18.40 3.61
CA GLN A 152 -11.82 19.11 4.66
C GLN A 152 -11.23 20.42 4.16
N TYR A 153 -10.58 20.43 2.99
CA TYR A 153 -10.04 21.66 2.42
C TYR A 153 -11.12 22.69 2.09
N CYS A 154 -12.29 22.26 1.62
CA CYS A 154 -13.38 23.18 1.33
C CYS A 154 -14.04 23.75 2.60
N THR A 155 -14.01 23.02 3.71
CA THR A 155 -14.71 23.41 4.96
C THR A 155 -13.81 24.12 5.97
N GLN A 156 -12.50 23.89 5.93
CA GLN A 156 -11.56 24.48 6.87
C GLN A 156 -11.22 25.93 6.49
N GLN A 157 -11.75 26.90 7.24
CA GLN A 157 -11.38 28.31 7.16
C GLN A 157 -10.28 28.62 8.20
N GLY A 158 -9.05 28.92 7.76
CA GLY A 158 -7.97 29.38 8.64
C GLY A 158 -6.73 28.47 8.73
N TRP A 159 -5.65 29.06 9.28
CA TRP A 159 -4.23 28.64 9.24
C TRP A 159 -3.88 27.13 9.47
N TYR A 160 -3.39 26.51 8.41
CA TYR A 160 -2.08 25.84 8.16
C TYR A 160 -1.13 25.20 9.19
N GLU A 161 -1.32 25.27 10.50
CA GLU A 161 -0.31 24.72 11.44
C GLU A 161 -0.18 23.17 11.37
N HIS A 162 -1.02 22.52 10.56
CA HIS A 162 -1.06 21.06 10.43
C HIS A 162 -0.72 20.55 9.02
N ALA A 163 -0.15 21.39 8.15
CA ALA A 163 0.17 21.04 6.76
C ALA A 163 1.00 19.75 6.62
N GLY A 164 2.00 19.58 7.48
CA GLY A 164 2.91 18.42 7.43
C GLY A 164 2.19 17.09 7.71
N TRP A 165 1.27 17.05 8.67
CA TRP A 165 0.54 15.82 8.99
C TRP A 165 -0.47 15.43 7.92
N ILE A 166 -1.12 16.42 7.31
CA ILE A 166 -2.03 16.18 6.19
C ILE A 166 -1.25 15.60 5.01
N LEU A 167 -0.06 16.14 4.73
CA LEU A 167 0.84 15.61 3.72
C LEU A 167 1.23 14.14 4.00
N VAL A 168 1.71 13.85 5.21
CA VAL A 168 2.07 12.47 5.62
C VAL A 168 0.85 11.55 5.52
N GLY A 169 -0.34 12.02 5.91
CA GLY A 169 -1.59 11.30 5.77
C GLY A 169 -1.95 10.97 4.32
N ARG A 170 -1.80 11.94 3.41
CA ARG A 170 -2.06 11.75 1.97
C ARG A 170 -1.07 10.79 1.32
N VAL A 171 0.22 10.91 1.63
CA VAL A 171 1.27 10.03 1.11
C VAL A 171 1.09 8.61 1.62
N SER A 172 0.86 8.45 2.94
CA SER A 172 0.59 7.14 3.54
C SER A 172 -0.68 6.50 2.99
N GLN A 173 -1.75 7.27 2.80
CA GLN A 173 -2.98 6.79 2.14
C GLN A 173 -2.69 6.18 0.76
N GLY A 174 -1.94 6.90 -0.09
CA GLY A 174 -1.59 6.41 -1.43
C GLY A 174 -0.73 5.15 -1.41
N LEU A 175 0.17 5.02 -0.42
CA LEU A 175 1.04 3.84 -0.30
C LEU A 175 0.30 2.57 0.12
N VAL A 176 -0.62 2.74 1.06
CA VAL A 176 -1.29 1.64 1.75
C VAL A 176 -2.49 1.15 0.96
N LEU A 177 -3.26 2.09 0.43
CA LEU A 177 -4.52 1.80 -0.25
C LEU A 177 -4.37 1.80 -1.78
N GLY A 178 -3.28 2.34 -2.32
CA GLY A 178 -3.22 2.76 -3.71
C GLY A 178 -2.68 1.71 -4.68
N ASN A 179 -3.42 1.58 -5.77
CA ASN A 179 -2.86 1.44 -7.11
C ASN A 179 -2.12 2.74 -7.48
N ALA A 180 -0.87 2.68 -7.99
CA ALA A 180 -0.08 3.87 -8.30
C ALA A 180 -0.77 4.85 -9.27
N ARG A 181 -1.57 4.34 -10.22
CA ARG A 181 -2.31 5.19 -11.17
C ARG A 181 -3.44 5.94 -10.48
N LEU A 182 -4.27 5.21 -9.73
CA LEU A 182 -5.38 5.79 -8.98
C LEU A 182 -4.87 6.75 -7.91
N GLY A 183 -3.82 6.36 -7.18
CA GLY A 183 -3.17 7.18 -6.16
C GLY A 183 -2.64 8.49 -6.74
N THR A 184 -1.92 8.45 -7.87
CA THR A 184 -1.44 9.65 -8.57
C THR A 184 -2.61 10.55 -9.01
N ALA A 185 -3.66 9.98 -9.62
CA ALA A 185 -4.81 10.74 -10.09
C ALA A 185 -5.58 11.40 -8.93
N LEU A 186 -5.82 10.67 -7.83
CA LEU A 186 -6.46 11.20 -6.63
C LEU A 186 -5.58 12.26 -5.96
N HIS A 187 -4.27 12.06 -5.90
CA HIS A 187 -3.36 13.05 -5.32
C HIS A 187 -3.33 14.34 -6.14
N ALA A 188 -3.34 14.24 -7.47
CA ALA A 188 -3.48 15.40 -8.35
C ALA A 188 -4.80 16.13 -8.07
N ALA A 189 -5.93 15.40 -8.01
CA ALA A 189 -7.25 15.96 -7.73
C ALA A 189 -7.28 16.75 -6.42
N VAL A 190 -6.78 16.14 -5.34
CA VAL A 190 -6.74 16.74 -4.01
C VAL A 190 -5.83 17.98 -3.98
N SER A 191 -4.64 17.93 -4.59
CA SER A 191 -3.73 19.08 -4.68
C SER A 191 -4.33 20.21 -5.54
N SER A 192 -5.04 19.91 -6.62
CA SER A 192 -5.71 20.94 -7.44
C SER A 192 -6.81 21.66 -6.66
N VAL A 193 -7.66 20.93 -5.94
CA VAL A 193 -8.69 21.54 -5.07
C VAL A 193 -8.04 22.41 -4.01
N TYR A 194 -7.00 21.89 -3.37
CA TYR A 194 -6.26 22.62 -2.35
C TYR A 194 -5.70 23.95 -2.89
N CYS A 195 -5.02 23.94 -4.04
CA CYS A 195 -4.52 25.16 -4.67
C CYS A 195 -5.66 26.14 -5.01
N ALA A 196 -6.78 25.65 -5.55
CA ALA A 196 -7.94 26.48 -5.90
C ALA A 196 -8.57 27.14 -4.66
N VAL A 197 -8.72 26.38 -3.57
CA VAL A 197 -9.18 26.89 -2.27
C VAL A 197 -8.23 27.97 -1.75
N GLN A 198 -6.92 27.78 -1.88
CA GLN A 198 -5.94 28.78 -1.45
C GLN A 198 -6.00 30.08 -2.24
N PHE A 199 -6.15 30.00 -3.57
CA PHE A 199 -6.37 31.18 -4.40
C PHE A 199 -7.66 31.92 -4.03
N ALA A 200 -8.72 31.21 -3.70
CA ALA A 200 -10.00 31.81 -3.35
C ALA A 200 -9.95 32.55 -2.00
N TYR A 201 -9.24 32.02 -1.00
CA TYR A 201 -9.18 32.63 0.33
C TYR A 201 -8.18 33.78 0.47
N TRP A 202 -7.08 33.77 -0.29
CA TRP A 202 -5.97 34.72 -0.08
C TRP A 202 -5.50 35.45 -1.35
N PRO A 203 -6.39 36.06 -2.13
CA PRO A 203 -6.05 36.63 -3.44
C PRO A 203 -4.98 37.74 -3.40
N GLN A 204 -4.76 38.34 -2.22
CA GLN A 204 -3.87 39.49 -2.04
C GLN A 204 -2.37 39.09 -1.92
N PHE A 205 -2.05 37.81 -1.67
CA PHE A 205 -0.70 37.37 -1.28
C PHE A 205 0.03 36.61 -2.40
N TYR A 206 0.45 37.31 -3.46
CA TYR A 206 1.11 36.71 -4.63
C TYR A 206 2.32 35.82 -4.29
N PHE A 207 3.26 36.31 -3.48
CA PHE A 207 4.45 35.53 -3.10
C PHE A 207 4.07 34.23 -2.39
N TRP A 208 3.06 34.28 -1.53
CA TRP A 208 2.60 33.10 -0.78
C TRP A 208 2.02 32.03 -1.70
N HIS A 209 1.30 32.42 -2.76
CA HIS A 209 0.81 31.46 -3.77
C HIS A 209 1.96 30.72 -4.46
N VAL A 210 3.04 31.41 -4.84
CA VAL A 210 4.21 30.76 -5.47
C VAL A 210 4.83 29.73 -4.54
N TYR A 211 5.03 30.06 -3.26
CA TYR A 211 5.58 29.12 -2.28
C TYR A 211 4.64 27.92 -2.03
N VAL A 212 3.34 28.15 -1.83
CA VAL A 212 2.38 27.08 -1.54
C VAL A 212 2.19 26.15 -2.74
N ILE A 213 2.02 26.71 -3.94
CA ILE A 213 1.86 25.92 -5.17
C ILE A 213 3.14 25.17 -5.51
N GLY A 214 4.30 25.83 -5.37
CA GLY A 214 5.59 25.21 -5.56
C GLY A 214 5.80 24.04 -4.60
N GLY A 215 5.50 24.24 -3.32
CA GLY A 215 5.56 23.19 -2.29
C GLY A 215 4.66 22.00 -2.60
N GLU A 216 3.39 22.24 -2.95
CA GLU A 216 2.46 21.17 -3.34
C GLU A 216 2.89 20.44 -4.61
N PHE A 217 3.47 21.15 -5.58
CA PHE A 217 3.96 20.53 -6.81
C PHE A 217 5.14 19.60 -6.52
N ILE A 218 6.09 20.02 -5.68
CA ILE A 218 7.22 19.18 -5.23
C ILE A 218 6.69 17.93 -4.52
N VAL A 219 5.76 18.14 -3.59
CA VAL A 219 5.06 17.06 -2.87
C VAL A 219 4.39 16.08 -3.84
N PHE A 220 3.68 16.59 -4.84
CA PHE A 220 2.98 15.78 -5.82
C PHE A 220 3.96 14.94 -6.64
N ILE A 221 5.06 15.54 -7.12
CA ILE A 221 6.12 14.83 -7.84
C ILE A 221 6.71 13.73 -6.96
N PHE A 222 7.09 14.06 -5.72
CA PHE A 222 7.69 13.12 -4.81
C PHE A 222 6.76 11.95 -4.49
N ALA A 223 5.50 12.24 -4.13
CA ALA A 223 4.49 11.22 -3.86
C ALA A 223 4.25 10.32 -5.08
N SER A 224 4.14 10.91 -6.28
CA SER A 224 3.93 10.16 -7.52
C SER A 224 5.12 9.25 -7.83
N ALA A 225 6.35 9.79 -7.77
CA ALA A 225 7.57 9.02 -7.97
C ALA A 225 7.65 7.85 -6.97
N PHE A 226 7.29 8.10 -5.72
CA PHE A 226 7.27 7.09 -4.67
C PHE A 226 6.22 6.00 -4.94
N TYR A 227 4.99 6.37 -5.32
CA TYR A 227 3.94 5.41 -5.69
C TYR A 227 4.35 4.50 -6.85
N TRP A 228 4.93 5.08 -7.91
CA TRP A 228 5.41 4.32 -9.05
C TRP A 228 6.62 3.46 -8.71
N GLY A 229 7.53 3.95 -7.85
CA GLY A 229 8.66 3.17 -7.35
C GLY A 229 8.22 1.92 -6.57
N CYS A 230 7.28 2.08 -5.64
CA CYS A 230 6.70 0.95 -4.90
C CYS A 230 5.98 -0.04 -5.82
N GLU A 231 5.23 0.44 -6.81
CA GLU A 231 4.57 -0.42 -7.81
C GLU A 231 5.57 -1.22 -8.64
N ARG A 232 6.65 -0.57 -9.09
CA ARG A 232 7.74 -1.23 -9.82
C ARG A 232 8.42 -2.30 -8.97
N MET A 233 8.68 -2.00 -7.69
CA MET A 233 9.27 -2.96 -6.76
C MET A 233 8.37 -4.19 -6.57
N ARG A 234 7.06 -3.99 -6.36
CA ARG A 234 6.08 -5.09 -6.25
C ARG A 234 6.03 -5.93 -7.51
N LEU A 235 5.97 -5.29 -8.68
CA LEU A 235 5.94 -6.01 -9.95
C LEU A 235 7.21 -6.85 -10.17
N SER A 236 8.37 -6.31 -9.77
CA SER A 236 9.64 -7.04 -9.85
C SER A 236 9.66 -8.26 -8.92
N GLU A 237 9.14 -8.11 -7.69
CA GLU A 237 9.04 -9.20 -6.71
C GLU A 237 8.09 -10.30 -7.19
N ALA A 238 6.92 -9.93 -7.69
CA ALA A 238 5.95 -10.87 -8.27
C ALA A 238 6.55 -11.62 -9.47
N THR A 239 7.29 -10.92 -10.34
CA THR A 239 7.95 -11.54 -11.49
C THR A 239 9.00 -12.56 -11.06
N ALA A 240 9.84 -12.22 -10.07
CA ALA A 240 10.85 -13.12 -9.52
C ALA A 240 10.22 -14.37 -8.88
N LEU A 241 9.11 -14.21 -8.14
CA LEU A 241 8.37 -15.32 -7.55
C LEU A 241 7.74 -16.23 -8.61
N CYS A 242 7.15 -15.67 -9.66
CA CYS A 242 6.63 -16.43 -10.80
C CYS A 242 7.74 -17.25 -11.47
N GLN A 243 8.89 -16.64 -11.75
CA GLN A 243 10.04 -17.30 -12.37
C GLN A 243 10.59 -18.43 -11.48
N ALA A 244 10.72 -18.20 -10.17
CA ALA A 244 11.13 -19.24 -9.22
C ALA A 244 10.16 -20.42 -9.23
N ARG A 245 8.84 -20.17 -9.18
CA ARG A 245 7.80 -21.22 -9.25
C ARG A 245 7.82 -21.97 -10.58
N GLN A 246 8.09 -21.28 -11.69
CA GLN A 246 8.18 -21.90 -13.00
C GLN A 246 9.40 -22.83 -13.09
N ALA A 247 10.55 -22.41 -12.56
CA ALA A 247 11.76 -23.24 -12.46
C ALA A 247 11.54 -24.46 -11.56
N ASP A 248 10.84 -24.29 -10.43
CA ASP A 248 10.50 -25.40 -9.54
C ASP A 248 9.57 -26.42 -10.22
N ARG A 249 8.59 -25.93 -10.99
CA ARG A 249 7.65 -26.80 -11.73
C ARG A 249 8.33 -27.54 -12.86
N SER A 250 9.21 -26.89 -13.62
CA SER A 250 9.95 -27.55 -14.70
C SER A 250 10.92 -28.58 -14.12
N SER A 251 11.63 -28.25 -13.04
CA SER A 251 12.49 -29.18 -12.30
C SER A 251 11.70 -30.39 -11.78
N ALA A 252 10.53 -30.17 -11.17
CA ALA A 252 9.67 -31.24 -10.68
C ALA A 252 9.14 -32.13 -11.81
N LEU A 253 8.82 -31.55 -12.98
CA LEU A 253 8.37 -32.32 -14.15
C LEU A 253 9.51 -33.17 -14.70
N VAL A 254 10.69 -32.60 -14.91
CA VAL A 254 11.89 -33.34 -15.35
C VAL A 254 12.20 -34.46 -14.37
N HIS A 255 12.17 -34.19 -13.07
CA HIS A 255 12.39 -35.22 -12.05
C HIS A 255 11.37 -36.35 -12.13
N ARG A 256 10.07 -36.04 -12.33
CA ARG A 256 9.03 -37.06 -12.51
C ARG A 256 9.23 -37.89 -13.77
N LEU A 257 9.60 -37.25 -14.87
CA LEU A 257 9.88 -37.91 -16.14
C LEU A 257 11.08 -38.85 -16.02
N LEU A 258 12.21 -38.35 -15.49
CA LEU A 258 13.39 -39.17 -15.23
C LEU A 258 13.10 -40.32 -14.25
N THR A 259 12.32 -40.07 -13.20
CA THR A 259 11.94 -41.14 -12.24
C THR A 259 11.07 -42.22 -12.88
N GLY A 260 10.33 -41.89 -13.94
CA GLY A 260 9.57 -42.85 -14.72
C GLY A 260 10.40 -43.62 -15.75
N MET A 261 11.55 -43.07 -16.18
CA MET A 261 12.42 -43.67 -17.19
C MET A 261 13.64 -44.40 -16.61
N CYS A 262 14.07 -44.05 -15.40
CA CYS A 262 15.29 -44.55 -14.76
C CYS A 262 14.98 -45.28 -13.45
N ASP A 263 15.75 -46.33 -13.14
CA ASP A 263 15.62 -47.07 -11.88
C ASP A 263 15.91 -46.21 -10.64
N ALA A 264 16.86 -45.28 -10.76
CA ALA A 264 17.15 -44.25 -9.77
C ALA A 264 17.51 -42.91 -10.44
N VAL A 265 17.08 -41.80 -9.82
CA VAL A 265 17.45 -40.43 -10.21
C VAL A 265 18.10 -39.78 -8.99
N VAL A 266 19.29 -39.20 -9.19
CA VAL A 266 20.09 -38.61 -8.12
C VAL A 266 20.20 -37.12 -8.40
N GLN A 267 19.88 -36.29 -7.40
CA GLN A 267 20.15 -34.85 -7.48
C GLN A 267 21.55 -34.59 -6.95
N LEU A 268 22.41 -34.06 -7.81
CA LEU A 268 23.78 -33.68 -7.47
C LEU A 268 23.87 -32.16 -7.27
N ASP A 269 24.72 -31.71 -6.35
CA ASP A 269 25.09 -30.31 -6.19
C ASP A 269 26.20 -29.88 -7.17
N ALA A 270 26.68 -28.65 -7.07
CA ALA A 270 27.71 -28.10 -7.96
C ALA A 270 29.06 -28.86 -7.82
N GLU A 271 29.28 -29.49 -6.68
CA GLU A 271 30.46 -30.29 -6.35
C GLU A 271 30.23 -31.80 -6.58
N LEU A 272 29.19 -32.18 -7.34
CA LEU A 272 28.80 -33.56 -7.66
C LEU A 272 28.50 -34.43 -6.42
N ARG A 273 28.11 -33.83 -5.30
CA ARG A 273 27.65 -34.55 -4.11
C ARG A 273 26.15 -34.75 -4.14
N ILE A 274 25.69 -35.81 -3.48
CA ILE A 274 24.26 -36.12 -3.42
C ILE A 274 23.54 -35.07 -2.54
N ALA A 275 22.82 -34.16 -3.20
CA ALA A 275 22.14 -33.03 -2.58
C ALA A 275 20.86 -33.43 -1.83
N ARG A 276 20.19 -34.51 -2.27
CA ARG A 276 18.96 -35.04 -1.63
C ARG A 276 19.04 -36.55 -1.45
N PRO A 277 18.48 -37.09 -0.35
CA PRO A 277 18.48 -38.54 -0.11
C PRO A 277 17.74 -39.29 -1.23
N CYS A 278 18.43 -40.24 -1.87
CA CYS A 278 17.87 -41.11 -2.91
C CYS A 278 17.81 -42.57 -2.42
N PRO A 279 16.69 -43.00 -1.80
CA PRO A 279 16.58 -44.35 -1.24
C PRO A 279 16.63 -45.44 -2.31
N LYS A 280 16.22 -45.15 -3.55
CA LYS A 280 16.30 -46.10 -4.66
C LYS A 280 17.75 -46.43 -5.01
N LEU A 281 18.63 -45.42 -5.07
CA LEU A 281 20.06 -45.64 -5.31
C LEU A 281 20.69 -46.45 -4.16
N ALA A 282 20.35 -46.14 -2.91
CA ALA A 282 20.86 -46.91 -1.76
C ALA A 282 20.49 -48.40 -1.86
N GLY A 283 19.25 -48.70 -2.26
CA GLY A 283 18.79 -50.06 -2.50
C GLY A 283 19.53 -50.75 -3.64
N LEU A 284 19.80 -50.04 -4.75
CA LEU A 284 20.57 -50.57 -5.88
C LEU A 284 22.03 -50.87 -5.51
N LEU A 285 22.64 -50.03 -4.68
CA LEU A 285 24.02 -50.21 -4.20
C LEU A 285 24.14 -51.19 -3.02
N LEU A 286 23.02 -51.79 -2.58
CA LEU A 286 22.95 -52.67 -1.41
C LEU A 286 23.49 -51.99 -0.12
N HIS A 287 23.45 -50.67 -0.06
CA HIS A 287 23.92 -49.90 1.08
C HIS A 287 22.85 -49.87 2.16
N ASN A 288 23.24 -49.99 3.44
CA ASN A 288 22.30 -50.02 4.56
C ASN A 288 21.46 -48.72 4.55
N PRO A 289 20.10 -48.80 4.53
CA PRO A 289 19.22 -47.65 4.32
C PRO A 289 19.15 -46.63 5.47
N SER A 290 20.18 -46.52 6.31
CA SER A 290 20.29 -45.40 7.26
C SER A 290 20.23 -44.08 6.49
N ARG A 291 19.10 -43.36 6.60
CA ARG A 291 18.72 -42.18 5.79
C ARG A 291 19.77 -41.06 5.70
N SER A 292 20.74 -41.04 6.61
CA SER A 292 21.80 -40.02 6.66
C SER A 292 23.12 -40.45 6.01
N ALA A 293 23.32 -41.74 5.71
CA ALA A 293 24.64 -42.27 5.35
C ALA A 293 25.09 -41.90 3.93
N MET A 294 24.19 -41.51 3.03
CA MET A 294 24.56 -41.14 1.65
C MET A 294 24.58 -39.64 1.38
N MET A 295 24.08 -38.81 2.29
CA MET A 295 24.22 -37.36 2.12
C MET A 295 25.69 -36.98 2.34
N SER A 296 26.20 -36.05 1.53
CA SER A 296 27.59 -35.53 1.52
C SER A 296 28.68 -36.38 0.86
N HIS A 297 28.42 -37.63 0.45
CA HIS A 297 29.37 -38.38 -0.37
C HIS A 297 29.43 -37.81 -1.79
N GLN A 298 30.64 -37.77 -2.37
CA GLN A 298 30.81 -37.44 -3.77
C GLN A 298 30.28 -38.61 -4.60
N PHE A 299 29.50 -38.31 -5.64
CA PHE A 299 28.94 -39.34 -6.50
C PHE A 299 30.02 -40.21 -7.21
N PRO A 300 31.18 -39.67 -7.64
CA PRO A 300 32.26 -40.47 -8.21
C PRO A 300 32.81 -41.56 -7.29
N ASP A 301 32.75 -41.39 -5.97
CA ASP A 301 33.22 -42.38 -4.99
C ASP A 301 32.32 -43.63 -4.95
N LEU A 302 31.08 -43.51 -5.43
CA LEU A 302 30.10 -44.60 -5.49
C LEU A 302 30.19 -45.38 -6.81
N MET A 303 31.05 -44.94 -7.73
CA MET A 303 31.22 -45.54 -9.05
C MET A 303 32.49 -46.41 -9.11
N PRO A 304 32.56 -47.36 -10.05
CA PRO A 304 33.80 -48.06 -10.36
C PRO A 304 34.92 -47.09 -10.75
N SER A 305 36.17 -47.44 -10.41
CA SER A 305 37.36 -46.60 -10.66
C SER A 305 37.57 -46.26 -12.14
N GLU A 306 37.06 -47.09 -13.05
CA GLU A 306 37.15 -46.88 -14.49
C GLU A 306 36.27 -45.72 -14.95
N ASP A 307 35.10 -45.55 -14.34
CA ASP A 307 34.13 -44.52 -14.72
C ASP A 307 34.34 -43.21 -13.94
N SER A 308 34.84 -43.27 -12.70
CA SER A 308 35.08 -42.07 -11.89
C SER A 308 36.08 -41.12 -12.54
N GLN A 309 37.06 -41.65 -13.29
CA GLN A 309 38.04 -40.84 -14.04
C GLN A 309 37.40 -39.90 -15.06
N ARG A 310 36.23 -40.24 -15.62
CA ARG A 310 35.52 -39.38 -16.59
C ARG A 310 34.89 -38.14 -15.97
N PHE A 311 34.73 -38.12 -14.64
CA PHE A 311 34.16 -36.99 -13.90
C PHE A 311 35.23 -36.04 -13.36
N HIS A 312 36.51 -36.38 -13.51
CA HIS A 312 37.65 -35.55 -13.10
C HIS A 312 38.32 -34.79 -14.25
N SER A 313 37.90 -35.04 -15.51
CA SER A 313 38.38 -34.35 -16.72
C SER A 313 37.54 -33.13 -17.06
#